data_AF-A0A8J6NJ77-F1
#
_entry.id   AF-A0A8J6NJ77-F1
#
_cell.length_a   1.000
_cell.length_b   1.000
_cell.length_c   1.000
_cell.angle_alpha   90.00
_cell.angle_beta   90.00
_cell.angle_gamma   90.00
#
_symmetry.space_group_name_H-M   'P 1'
#
loop_
_entity.id
_entity.type
_entity.pdbx_description
1 polymer ?
#
loop_
_entity_poly.entity_id
_entity_poly.type
_entity_poly.pdbx_seq_one_letter_code
_entity_poly.pdbx_strand_id
1 'polypeptide(L)'
;MQIAQSFAEAVTLVVHMERDPQHGQIVREIAEVSSVVERSAKRPAITPLFRFSAEANQLLPTGNRPMRPGFRAQEIGVPESYFQTQ
;
A
#
# COMPACT_ATOMS: atom_id res chain seq x y z
N MET A 1 1.04 -17.52 15.41
CA MET A 1 1.39 -17.66 13.98
C MET A 1 0.17 -17.51 13.07
N GLN A 2 -0.99 -18.05 13.47
CA GLN A 2 -2.23 -18.01 12.67
C GLN A 2 -2.68 -16.59 12.28
N ILE A 3 -2.66 -15.61 13.19
CA ILE A 3 -3.16 -14.25 12.91
C ILE A 3 -2.35 -13.55 11.80
N ALA A 4 -1.02 -13.62 11.83
CA ALA A 4 -0.18 -13.00 10.80
C ALA A 4 -0.42 -13.62 9.42
N GLN A 5 -0.60 -14.95 9.38
CA GLN A 5 -0.89 -15.67 8.14
C GLN A 5 -2.28 -15.31 7.60
N SER A 6 -3.31 -15.35 8.46
CA SER A 6 -4.67 -14.97 8.08
C SER A 6 -4.76 -13.51 7.64
N PHE A 7 -3.99 -12.60 8.26
CA PHE A 7 -3.91 -11.22 7.82
C PHE A 7 -3.25 -11.09 6.44
N ALA A 8 -2.09 -11.74 6.23
CA ALA A 8 -1.39 -11.73 4.95
C ALA A 8 -2.24 -12.31 3.81
N GLU A 9 -3.06 -13.31 4.10
CA GLU A 9 -3.99 -13.91 3.13
C GLU A 9 -5.18 -12.99 2.83
N ALA A 10 -5.77 -12.36 3.85
CA ALA A 10 -6.97 -11.54 3.71
C ALA A 10 -6.72 -10.10 3.24
N VAL A 11 -5.53 -9.55 3.50
CA VAL A 11 -5.20 -8.15 3.22
C VAL A 11 -4.24 -8.06 2.05
N THR A 12 -4.62 -7.32 1.02
CA THR A 12 -3.77 -7.03 -0.15
C THR A 12 -3.02 -5.71 0.01
N LEU A 13 -3.65 -4.72 0.63
CA LEU A 13 -3.16 -3.34 0.66
C LEU A 13 -3.54 -2.68 1.99
N VAL A 14 -2.64 -1.84 2.50
CA VAL A 14 -2.86 -1.01 3.68
C VAL A 14 -2.65 0.44 3.28
N VAL A 15 -3.61 1.28 3.66
CA VAL A 15 -3.54 2.74 3.50
C VAL A 15 -3.31 3.35 4.87
N HIS A 16 -2.17 4.01 5.05
CA HIS A 16 -1.91 4.82 6.23
C HIS A 16 -2.43 6.24 6.00
N MET A 17 -3.39 6.65 6.83
CA MET A 17 -3.99 7.98 6.82
C MET A 17 -3.73 8.68 8.14
N GLU A 18 -3.56 9.99 8.09
CA GLU A 18 -3.50 10.84 9.28
C GLU A 18 -4.40 12.06 9.12
N ARG A 19 -4.64 12.72 10.26
CA ARG A 19 -5.39 13.97 10.28
C ARG A 19 -4.43 15.14 10.03
N ASP A 20 -4.73 15.91 9.00
CA ASP A 20 -4.05 17.15 8.66
C ASP A 20 -4.91 18.36 9.06
N PRO A 21 -4.36 19.38 9.73
CA PRO A 21 -5.12 20.56 10.17
C PRO A 21 -5.75 21.37 9.02
N GLN A 22 -5.15 21.35 7.82
CA GLN A 22 -5.56 22.18 6.69
C GLN A 22 -6.41 21.42 5.69
N HIS A 23 -6.08 20.14 5.45
CA HIS A 23 -6.67 19.32 4.39
C HIS A 23 -7.59 18.20 4.92
N GLY A 24 -7.77 18.10 6.24
CA GLY A 24 -8.66 17.12 6.85
C GLY A 24 -7.99 15.77 7.06
N GLN A 25 -8.21 14.80 6.19
CA GLN A 25 -7.52 13.50 6.24
C GLN A 25 -6.62 13.38 5.02
N ILE A 26 -5.35 13.03 5.25
CA ILE A 26 -4.38 12.85 4.18
C ILE A 26 -3.85 11.42 4.18
N VAL A 27 -3.60 10.89 3.00
CA VAL A 27 -2.93 9.60 2.83
C VAL A 27 -1.42 9.83 2.91
N ARG A 28 -0.75 9.13 3.84
CA ARG A 28 0.70 9.20 4.02
C ARG A 28 1.46 8.11 3.29
N GLU A 29 0.90 6.91 3.26
CA GLU A 29 1.53 5.77 2.61
C GLU A 29 0.47 4.79 2.10
N ILE A 30 0.74 4.20 0.94
CA ILE A 30 0.02 3.05 0.41
C ILE A 30 1.03 1.92 0.28
N ALA A 31 0.77 0.81 0.94
CA ALA A 31 1.67 -0.34 0.97
C ALA A 31 0.95 -1.64 0.60
N GLU A 32 1.62 -2.48 -0.17
CA GLU A 32 1.20 -3.85 -0.44
C GLU A 32 1.52 -4.75 0.76
N VAL A 33 0.63 -5.69 1.06
CA VAL A 33 0.88 -6.77 2.01
C VAL A 33 1.18 -8.05 1.26
N SER A 34 2.37 -8.61 1.49
CA SER A 34 2.76 -9.90 0.95
C SER A 34 1.89 -11.00 1.52
N SER A 35 1.45 -11.93 0.67
CA SER A 35 0.75 -13.15 1.07
C SER A 35 1.65 -14.15 1.82
N VAL A 36 2.97 -13.91 1.82
CA VAL A 36 3.95 -14.75 2.50
C VAL A 36 4.39 -14.07 3.79
N VAL A 37 4.14 -14.73 4.92
CA VAL A 37 4.65 -14.32 6.23
C VAL A 37 6.10 -14.78 6.37
N GLU A 38 6.98 -13.86 6.69
CA GLU A 38 8.37 -14.19 6.98
C GLU A 38 8.42 -14.98 8.30
N ARG A 39 8.83 -16.26 8.23
CA ARG A 39 8.76 -17.21 9.37
C ARG A 39 9.58 -16.76 10.58
N SER A 40 10.73 -16.11 10.35
CA SER A 40 11.62 -15.56 11.37
C SER A 40 10.99 -14.35 12.08
N ALA A 41 10.36 -13.45 11.33
CA ALA A 41 9.86 -12.17 11.83
C ALA A 41 8.42 -12.25 12.39
N LYS A 42 7.69 -13.36 12.16
CA LYS A 42 6.30 -13.59 12.60
C LYS A 42 5.32 -12.47 12.20
N ARG A 43 5.62 -11.73 11.13
CA ARG A 43 4.80 -10.62 10.62
C ARG A 43 4.71 -10.66 9.08
N PRO A 44 3.61 -10.18 8.49
CA PRO A 44 3.54 -10.00 7.04
C PRO A 44 4.62 -9.04 6.56
N ALA A 45 5.19 -9.30 5.39
CA ALA A 45 6.02 -8.30 4.72
C ALA A 45 5.11 -7.21 4.15
N ILE A 46 5.47 -5.95 4.40
CA ILE A 46 4.74 -4.77 3.94
C ILE A 46 5.68 -3.97 3.04
N THR A 47 5.27 -3.76 1.80
CA THR A 47 6.09 -3.10 0.77
C THR A 47 5.44 -1.77 0.38
N PRO A 48 6.02 -0.62 0.76
CA PRO A 48 5.49 0.69 0.40
C PRO A 48 5.51 0.87 -1.12
N LEU A 49 4.37 1.22 -1.72
CA LEU A 49 4.24 1.50 -3.15
C LEU A 49 4.21 3.01 -3.42
N PHE A 50 3.55 3.76 -2.55
CA PHE A 50 3.47 5.22 -2.63
C PHE A 50 3.70 5.84 -1.26
N ARG A 51 4.40 6.98 -1.21
CA ARG A 51 4.60 7.78 -0.02
C ARG A 51 4.31 9.24 -0.29
N PHE A 52 3.70 9.89 0.68
CA PHE A 52 3.42 11.31 0.59
C PHE A 52 4.72 12.11 0.68
N SER A 53 4.93 13.00 -0.29
CA SER A 53 5.98 14.01 -0.25
C SER A 53 5.38 15.34 0.19
N ALA A 54 5.87 15.88 1.31
CA ALA A 54 5.49 17.22 1.76
C ALA A 54 5.99 18.32 0.81
N GLU A 55 7.13 18.10 0.15
CA GLU A 55 7.70 19.03 -0.83
C GLU A 55 6.84 19.11 -2.09
N ALA A 56 6.44 17.96 -2.63
CA ALA A 56 5.60 17.89 -3.84
C ALA A 56 4.09 17.99 -3.53
N ASN A 57 3.72 17.98 -2.25
CA ASN A 57 2.34 17.93 -1.75
C ASN A 57 1.46 16.86 -2.41
N GLN A 58 2.02 15.66 -2.63
CA GLN A 58 1.33 14.55 -3.31
C GLN A 58 1.94 13.19 -2.95
N LEU A 59 1.21 12.12 -3.25
CA LEU A 59 1.74 10.76 -3.20
C LEU A 59 2.70 10.52 -4.37
N LEU A 60 3.92 10.09 -4.06
CA LEU A 60 4.94 9.73 -5.05
C LEU A 60 5.21 8.23 -5.01
N PRO A 61 5.44 7.59 -6.17
CA PRO A 61 5.82 6.19 -6.22
C PRO A 61 7.18 5.96 -5.56
N THR A 62 7.34 4.85 -4.86
CA THR A 62 8.60 4.46 -4.21
C THR A 62 9.56 3.71 -5.14
N GLY A 63 9.09 3.32 -6.33
CA GLY A 63 9.81 2.45 -7.27
C GLY A 63 9.57 0.96 -7.05
N ASN A 64 8.91 0.57 -5.96
CA ASN A 64 8.50 -0.83 -5.74
C ASN A 64 7.39 -1.22 -6.70
N ARG A 65 7.48 -2.43 -7.23
CA ARG A 65 6.44 -3.00 -8.10
C ARG A 65 5.54 -3.90 -7.27
N PRO A 66 4.21 -3.78 -7.40
CA PRO A 66 3.30 -4.72 -6.75
C PRO A 66 3.57 -6.13 -7.25
N MET A 67 3.70 -7.08 -6.31
CA MET A 67 4.00 -8.47 -6.63
C MET A 67 2.76 -9.36 -6.66
N ARG A 68 1.70 -8.97 -5.94
CA ARG A 68 0.49 -9.77 -5.81
C ARG A 68 -0.35 -9.64 -7.08
N PRO A 69 -0.79 -10.77 -7.68
CA PRO A 69 -1.77 -10.76 -8.75
C PRO A 69 -3.04 -10.06 -8.27
N GLY A 70 -3.64 -9.23 -9.14
CA GLY A 70 -4.82 -8.43 -8.78
C GLY A 70 -4.54 -6.95 -8.51
N PHE A 71 -3.31 -6.46 -8.70
CA PHE A 71 -2.99 -5.02 -8.62
C PHE A 71 -3.49 -4.20 -9.83
N ARG A 72 -4.70 -4.49 -10.32
CA ARG A 72 -5.38 -3.62 -11.27
C ARG A 72 -6.03 -2.48 -10.49
N ALA A 73 -6.06 -1.29 -11.07
CA ALA A 73 -6.61 -0.10 -10.41
C ALA A 73 -8.05 -0.33 -9.87
N GLN A 74 -8.83 -1.14 -10.60
CA GLN A 74 -10.18 -1.56 -10.24
C GLN A 74 -10.27 -2.33 -8.91
N GLU A 75 -9.26 -3.14 -8.57
CA GLU A 75 -9.27 -3.99 -7.37
C GLU A 75 -8.89 -3.22 -6.09
N ILE A 76 -8.28 -2.04 -6.24
CA ILE A 76 -7.91 -1.16 -5.12
C ILE A 76 -8.75 0.13 -5.10
N GLY A 77 -9.82 0.20 -5.92
CA GLY A 77 -10.77 1.31 -5.92
C GLY A 77 -10.23 2.62 -6.47
N VAL A 78 -9.25 2.59 -7.38
CA VAL A 78 -8.68 3.80 -8.00
C VAL A 78 -8.78 3.76 -9.54
N PRO A 79 -8.73 4.92 -10.23
CA PRO A 79 -8.83 4.96 -11.69
C PRO A 79 -7.63 4.29 -12.39
N GLU A 80 -7.88 3.56 -13.50
CA GLU A 80 -6.82 2.93 -14.32
C GLU A 80 -5.80 3.93 -14.87
N SER A 81 -6.20 5.17 -15.10
CA SER A 81 -5.32 6.25 -15.58
C SER A 81 -4.14 6.52 -14.66
N TYR A 82 -4.21 6.12 -13.38
CA TYR A 82 -3.10 6.30 -12.42
C TYR A 82 -1.99 5.25 -12.57
N PHE A 83 -2.24 4.16 -13.30
CA PHE A 83 -1.28 3.08 -13.56
C PHE A 83 -0.78 3.05 -15.00
N GLN A 84 -1.25 3.96 -15.86
CA GLN A 84 -0.73 4.12 -17.21
C GLN A 84 0.62 4.87 -17.13
N THR A 85 1.70 4.12 -17.16
CA THR A 85 3.02 4.67 -17.49
C THR A 85 3.02 5.13 -18.95
N GLN A 86 3.61 6.31 -19.19
CA GLN A 86 4.10 6.67 -20.53
C GLN A 86 5.10 5.64 -21.04
#